data_AF-A0A9X0WCQ7-F1
#
_entry.id   AF-A0A9X0WCQ7-F1
#
_cell.length_a   1.000
_cell.length_b   1.000
_cell.length_c   1.000
_cell.angle_alpha   90.00
_cell.angle_beta   90.00
_cell.angle_gamma   90.00
#
_symmetry.space_group_name_H-M   'P 1'
#
loop_
_entity.id
_entity.type
_entity.pdbx_description
1 polymer ?
#
loop_
_entity_poly.entity_id
_entity_poly.type
_entity_poly.pdbx_seq_one_letter_code
_entity_poly.pdbx_strand_id
1 'polypeptide(L)'
;MLRVAILADTHGFLDARVEALVATSDLAVHGGDIGNAEVLQRLRPRQGRVIAVIGNNDLPSKWPPEQAQVLDGLREHEDLMLPGGTLAIIHGLNSKGGSF
;
A
#
# COMPACT_ATOMS: atom_id res chain seq x y z
N MET A 1 -13.27 3.94 -17.86
CA MET A 1 -13.56 3.35 -16.54
C MET A 1 -12.29 3.36 -15.73
N LEU A 2 -12.33 3.87 -14.50
CA LEU A 2 -11.17 3.91 -13.61
C LEU A 2 -10.83 2.49 -13.12
N ARG A 3 -9.55 2.14 -13.12
CA ARG A 3 -9.05 0.86 -12.60
C ARG A 3 -8.10 1.10 -11.43
N VAL A 4 -8.39 0.49 -10.29
CA VAL A 4 -7.57 0.56 -9.08
C VAL A 4 -6.95 -0.82 -8.85
N ALA A 5 -5.63 -0.89 -8.76
CA ALA A 5 -4.95 -2.09 -8.27
C ALA A 5 -4.92 -2.02 -6.74
N ILE A 6 -5.32 -3.10 -6.07
CA ILE A 6 -5.32 -3.19 -4.61
C ILE A 6 -4.53 -4.45 -4.23
N LEU A 7 -3.55 -4.30 -3.34
CA LEU A 7 -2.74 -5.37 -2.80
C LEU A 7 -2.28 -5.03 -1.36
N ALA A 8 -1.70 -5.98 -0.64
CA ALA A 8 -1.14 -5.80 0.69
C ALA A 8 -0.14 -6.93 1.00
N ASP A 9 0.49 -6.89 2.17
CA ASP A 9 1.27 -8.01 2.74
C ASP A 9 2.40 -8.51 1.82
N THR A 10 3.08 -7.59 1.14
CA THR A 10 4.19 -7.92 0.24
C THR A 10 5.44 -8.34 1.01
N HIS A 11 5.63 -7.87 2.25
CA HIS A 11 6.80 -8.19 3.09
C HIS A 11 8.14 -8.06 2.34
N GLY A 12 8.26 -7.04 1.50
CA GLY A 12 9.44 -6.73 0.71
C GLY A 12 9.57 -7.50 -0.60
N PHE A 13 8.63 -8.38 -0.92
CA PHE A 13 8.61 -9.15 -2.17
C PHE A 13 7.41 -8.76 -3.05
N LEU A 14 7.71 -8.38 -4.29
CA LEU A 14 6.71 -8.15 -5.33
C LEU A 14 7.03 -9.03 -6.56
N ASP A 15 6.11 -9.92 -6.91
CA ASP A 15 6.21 -10.74 -8.11
C ASP A 15 6.08 -9.87 -9.37
N ALA A 16 6.96 -10.08 -10.36
CA ALA A 16 6.97 -9.31 -11.61
C ALA A 16 5.63 -9.38 -12.39
N ARG A 17 4.84 -10.45 -12.21
CA ARG A 17 3.51 -10.58 -12.81
C ARG A 17 2.51 -9.62 -12.15
N VAL A 18 2.62 -9.40 -10.83
CA VAL A 18 1.79 -8.42 -10.12
C VAL A 18 2.18 -7.00 -10.53
N GLU A 19 3.48 -6.71 -10.63
CA GLU A 19 3.99 -5.45 -11.16
C GLU A 19 3.44 -5.15 -12.56
N ALA A 20 3.47 -6.13 -13.46
CA ALA A 20 2.92 -5.99 -14.82
C ALA A 20 1.40 -5.72 -14.81
N LEU A 21 0.64 -6.33 -13.89
CA LEU A 21 -0.79 -6.06 -13.74
C LEU A 21 -1.06 -4.65 -13.20
N VAL A 22 -0.29 -4.22 -12.21
CA VAL A 22 -0.38 -2.86 -11.63
C VAL A 22 -0.10 -1.81 -12.70
N ALA A 23 0.83 -2.03 -13.62
CA ALA A 23 1.10 -1.13 -14.73
C ALA A 23 -0.11 -0.92 -15.68
N THR A 24 -1.12 -1.80 -15.62
CA THR A 24 -2.36 -1.66 -16.40
C THR A 24 -3.49 -0.90 -15.69
N SER A 25 -3.32 -0.58 -14.39
CA SER A 25 -4.28 0.20 -13.60
C SER A 25 -3.99 1.70 -13.65
N ASP A 26 -4.96 2.52 -13.27
CA ASP A 26 -4.80 3.98 -13.20
C ASP A 26 -4.10 4.40 -11.90
N LEU A 27 -4.40 3.73 -10.78
CA LEU A 27 -3.75 3.91 -9.48
C LEU A 27 -3.54 2.57 -8.76
N ALA A 28 -2.69 2.61 -7.73
CA ALA A 28 -2.40 1.47 -6.86
C ALA A 28 -2.63 1.83 -5.39
N VAL A 29 -3.14 0.87 -4.62
CA VAL A 29 -3.34 0.95 -3.17
C VAL A 29 -2.64 -0.23 -2.51
N HIS A 30 -1.72 0.04 -1.58
CA HIS A 30 -1.11 -0.97 -0.72
C HIS A 30 -1.69 -0.92 0.70
N GLY A 31 -2.31 -2.00 1.14
CA GLY A 31 -2.99 -2.10 2.44
C GLY A 31 -2.07 -2.35 3.63
N GLY A 32 -0.81 -1.90 3.61
CA GLY A 32 0.18 -2.17 4.67
C GLY A 32 0.88 -3.52 4.60
N ASP A 33 1.84 -3.72 5.49
CA ASP A 33 2.81 -4.82 5.54
C ASP A 33 3.67 -4.89 4.26
N ILE A 34 4.28 -3.74 3.94
CA ILE A 34 5.02 -3.49 2.69
C ILE A 34 6.44 -4.08 2.76
N GLY A 35 7.12 -3.94 3.90
CA GLY A 35 8.43 -4.54 4.19
C GLY A 35 9.66 -3.83 3.60
N ASN A 36 9.56 -3.09 2.49
CA ASN A 36 10.63 -2.21 2.00
C ASN A 36 10.13 -1.11 1.03
N ALA A 37 10.97 -0.11 0.76
CA ALA A 37 10.62 1.00 -0.14
C ALA A 37 10.60 0.58 -1.62
N GLU A 38 11.35 -0.46 -2.00
CA GLU A 38 11.43 -0.94 -3.38
C GLU A 38 10.07 -1.46 -3.88
N VAL A 39 9.28 -2.12 -3.01
CA VAL A 39 7.90 -2.51 -3.35
C VAL A 39 7.10 -1.30 -3.85
N LEU A 40 7.09 -0.19 -3.10
CA LEU A 40 6.34 1.01 -3.49
C LEU A 40 6.88 1.63 -4.78
N GLN A 41 8.20 1.59 -4.99
CA GLN A 41 8.82 2.10 -6.23
C GLN A 41 8.47 1.26 -7.46
N ARG A 42 8.30 -0.06 -7.28
CA ARG A 42 7.92 -1.00 -8.34
C ARG A 42 6.42 -1.00 -8.64
N LEU A 43 5.58 -0.54 -7.70
CA LEU A 43 4.16 -0.28 -7.98
C LEU A 43 4.00 0.96 -8.86
N ARG A 44 4.10 0.79 -10.19
CA ARG A 44 4.06 1.88 -11.17
C ARG A 44 2.77 1.84 -12.00
N PRO A 45 1.61 2.27 -11.45
CA PRO A 45 0.38 2.39 -12.23
C PRO A 45 0.48 3.53 -13.25
N ARG A 46 -0.46 3.63 -14.18
CA ARG A 46 -0.42 4.59 -15.31
C ARG A 46 -0.30 6.05 -14.89
N GLN A 47 -0.93 6.43 -13.77
CA GLN A 47 -0.86 7.81 -13.25
C GLN A 47 0.31 8.02 -12.28
N GLY A 48 1.11 6.98 -12.01
CA GLY A 48 2.20 7.02 -11.03
C GLY A 48 1.75 7.21 -9.58
N ARG A 49 0.43 7.12 -9.30
CA ARG A 49 -0.13 7.36 -7.98
C ARG A 49 -0.27 6.06 -7.20
N VAL A 50 0.54 5.94 -6.14
CA VAL A 50 0.47 4.86 -5.15
C VAL A 50 0.00 5.45 -3.83
N ILE A 51 -1.03 4.85 -3.24
CA ILE A 51 -1.49 5.14 -1.89
C ILE A 51 -1.10 3.93 -1.04
N ALA A 52 -0.52 4.15 0.13
CA ALA A 52 -0.17 3.07 1.03
C ALA A 52 -0.45 3.49 2.47
N VAL A 53 -0.89 2.51 3.27
CA VAL A 53 -1.05 2.67 4.72
C VAL A 53 -0.05 1.79 5.46
N ILE A 54 0.18 2.09 6.74
CA ILE A 54 1.03 1.34 7.64
C ILE A 54 0.33 0.04 8.06
N GLY A 55 1.01 -1.10 7.95
CA GLY A 55 0.65 -2.35 8.61
C GLY A 55 1.45 -2.63 9.89
N ASN A 56 1.12 -3.68 10.63
CA ASN A 56 1.78 -3.96 11.91
C ASN A 56 3.26 -4.40 11.77
N ASN A 57 3.72 -4.71 10.55
CA ASN A 57 5.13 -4.99 10.25
C ASN A 57 5.89 -3.82 9.63
N ASP A 58 5.22 -2.69 9.35
CA ASP A 58 5.83 -1.47 8.83
C ASP A 58 6.45 -0.63 9.95
N LEU A 59 7.50 -1.19 10.56
CA LEU A 59 8.27 -0.59 11.66
C LEU A 59 9.70 -0.29 11.20
N PRO A 60 10.33 0.81 11.66
CA PRO A 60 11.73 1.11 11.33
C PRO A 60 12.70 -0.03 11.66
N SER A 61 12.40 -0.84 12.67
CA SER A 61 13.21 -2.01 13.06
C SER A 61 13.05 -3.24 12.17
N LYS A 62 12.02 -3.28 11.32
CA LYS A 62 11.71 -4.39 10.41
C LYS A 62 12.03 -4.08 8.96
N TRP A 63 12.28 -2.82 8.63
CA TRP A 63 12.68 -2.36 7.31
C TRP A 63 14.20 -2.20 7.20
N PRO A 64 14.77 -2.20 5.98
CA PRO A 64 16.15 -1.75 5.77
C PRO A 64 16.38 -0.34 6.35
N PRO A 65 17.38 -0.13 7.23
CA PRO A 65 17.55 1.13 7.96
C PRO A 65 17.59 2.39 7.08
N GLU A 66 18.23 2.30 5.92
CA GLU A 66 18.36 3.39 4.95
C GLU A 66 17.03 3.77 4.25
N GLN A 67 16.04 2.87 4.31
CA GLN A 67 14.73 3.02 3.70
C GLN A 67 13.64 3.38 4.71
N ALA A 68 13.90 3.21 6.02
CA ALA A 68 12.91 3.38 7.08
C ALA A 68 12.28 4.78 7.12
N GLN A 69 12.99 5.82 6.67
CA GLN A 69 12.47 7.20 6.52
C GLN A 69 11.21 7.30 5.65
N VAL A 70 10.97 6.33 4.76
CA VAL A 70 9.75 6.29 3.93
C VAL A 70 8.49 6.10 4.79
N LEU A 71 8.61 5.42 5.93
CA LEU A 71 7.51 5.17 6.85
C LEU A 71 6.93 6.47 7.43
N ASP A 72 7.74 7.52 7.59
CA ASP A 72 7.32 8.83 8.11
C ASP A 72 6.26 9.50 7.20
N GLY A 73 6.22 9.12 5.92
CA GLY A 73 5.24 9.61 4.96
C GLY A 73 3.97 8.78 4.88
N LEU A 74 3.90 7.64 5.57
CA LEU A 74 2.75 6.74 5.53
C LEU A 74 1.79 7.04 6.69
N ARG A 75 0.50 6.78 6.47
CA ARG A 75 -0.55 6.93 7.49
C ARG A 75 -1.11 5.58 7.90
N GLU A 76 -1.75 5.53 9.06
CA GLU A 76 -2.48 4.33 9.50
C GLU A 76 -3.77 4.10 8.70
N HIS A 77 -4.38 5.17 8.19
CA HIS A 77 -5.56 5.13 7.34
C HIS A 77 -5.48 6.18 6.22
N GLU A 78 -6.16 5.90 5.11
CA GLU A 78 -6.35 6.83 4.00
C GLU A 78 -7.77 6.70 3.43
N ASP A 79 -8.39 7.82 3.09
CA ASP A 79 -9.68 7.87 2.40
C ASP A 79 -9.49 8.39 0.98
N LEU A 80 -9.83 7.56 0.00
CA LEU A 80 -9.72 7.91 -1.41
C LEU A 80 -11.11 8.11 -2.02
N MET A 81 -11.43 9.37 -2.36
CA MET A 81 -12.62 9.68 -3.16
C MET A 81 -12.46 9.13 -4.58
N LEU A 82 -13.39 8.29 -5.01
CA LEU A 82 -13.45 7.68 -6.33
C LEU A 82 -14.82 7.97 -6.98
N PRO A 83 -14.95 7.83 -8.31
CA PRO A 83 -16.25 7.83 -8.94
C PRO A 83 -17.13 6.72 -8.34
N GLY A 84 -18.24 7.11 -7.71
CA GLY A 84 -19.21 6.18 -7.11
C GLY A 84 -19.04 5.91 -5.61
N GLY A 85 -18.08 6.54 -4.93
CA GLY A 85 -17.95 6.46 -3.47
C GLY A 85 -16.54 6.69 -2.95
N THR A 86 -16.35 6.46 -1.66
CA THR A 86 -15.05 6.53 -0.99
C THR A 86 -14.49 5.13 -0.77
N LEU A 87 -13.23 4.93 -1.14
CA LEU A 87 -12.46 3.76 -0.74
C LEU A 87 -11.69 4.11 0.54
N ALA A 88 -12.13 3.56 1.67
CA ALA A 88 -11.41 3.63 2.94
C ALA A 88 -10.34 2.53 2.99
N ILE A 89 -9.11 2.89 3.38
CA ILE A 89 -7.93 2.02 3.34
C ILE A 89 -7.36 1.97 4.75
N ILE A 90 -7.36 0.78 5.34
CA ILE A 90 -6.90 0.51 6.71
C ILE A 90 -6.28 -0.88 6.71
N HIS A 91 -5.11 -1.05 7.33
CA HIS A 91 -4.56 -2.39 7.53
C HIS A 91 -5.34 -3.12 8.62
N GLY A 92 -5.69 -4.39 8.36
CA GLY A 92 -6.43 -5.21 9.31
C GLY A 92 -5.57 -5.56 10.51
N LEU A 93 -5.76 -4.84 11.63
CA LEU A 93 -5.12 -5.21 12.89
C LEU A 93 -5.84 -6.43 13.49
N ASN A 94 -5.07 -7.39 14.01
CA ASN A 94 -5.59 -8.46 14.86
C ASN A 94 -6.03 -7.87 16.21
N SER A 95 -7.15 -7.17 16.24
CA SER A 95 -7.87 -6.82 17.46
C SER A 95 -9.18 -7.60 17.50
N LYS A 96 -9.34 -8.40 18.55
CA LYS A 96 -10.68 -8.70 19.03
C LYS A 96 -11.35 -7.36 19.33
N GLY A 97 -12.28 -6.94 18.47
CA GLY A 97 -13.18 -5.81 18.73
C GLY A 97 -12.56 -4.43 18.51
N GLY A 98 -12.78 -3.88 17.33
CA GLY A 98 -12.76 -2.44 17.07
C GLY A 98 -13.88 -2.14 16.08
N SER A 99 -14.96 -1.54 16.57
CA SER A 99 -16.09 -1.09 15.76
C SER A 99 -15.71 0.15 14.96
N PHE A 100 -15.87 0.07 13.64
CA PHE A 100 -15.96 1.24 12.75
C PHE A 100 -17.26 2.01 13.00
#